data_AF-A0A6N6WUP6-F1
#
_entry.id   AF-A0A6N6WUP6-F1
#
_cell.length_a   1.000
_cell.length_b   1.000
_cell.length_c   1.000
_cell.angle_alpha   90.00
_cell.angle_beta   90.00
_cell.angle_gamma   90.00
#
_symmetry.space_group_name_H-M   'P 1'
#
loop_
_entity.id
_entity.type
_entity.pdbx_description
1 polymer ?
#
loop_
_entity_poly.entity_id
_entity_poly.type
_entity_poly.pdbx_seq_one_letter_code
_entity_poly.pdbx_strand_id
1 'polypeptide(L)'
;AKAATLFNDAQRQAVEGMKPFFGVQAGDLFIATTGYTGEAGYEIALPNEKAADFWRALVEAGVKPCGLGARDTLRLEAGMNLYGQEMDETISPLAANMGWTIAWEPADRDFIGREALEVQREHGTEKLVGLVMTEKGVLRNELPVRFTDAQGNQHEGIIT
;
A
#
# COMPACT_ATOMS: atom_id res chain seq x y z
N ALA A 1 -12.19 -15.61 -4.11
CA ALA A 1 -12.83 -14.45 -3.43
C ALA A 1 -14.33 -14.46 -3.70
N LYS A 2 -15.16 -13.92 -2.80
CA LYS A 2 -16.64 -13.85 -3.01
C LYS A 2 -17.02 -13.13 -4.30
N ALA A 3 -16.28 -12.09 -4.69
CA ALA A 3 -16.49 -11.38 -5.96
C ALA A 3 -16.46 -12.29 -7.21
N ALA A 4 -15.68 -13.39 -7.17
CA ALA A 4 -15.56 -14.30 -8.30
C ALA A 4 -16.84 -15.09 -8.61
N THR A 5 -17.82 -15.13 -7.69
CA THR A 5 -19.12 -15.75 -7.95
C THR A 5 -19.97 -14.93 -8.92
N LEU A 6 -19.68 -13.63 -9.08
CA LEU A 6 -20.36 -12.73 -10.01
C LEU A 6 -19.76 -12.75 -11.42
N PHE A 7 -18.59 -13.37 -11.59
CA PHE A 7 -17.92 -13.45 -12.88
C PHE A 7 -18.69 -14.39 -13.81
N ASN A 8 -18.70 -14.11 -15.10
CA ASN A 8 -19.13 -15.09 -16.10
C ASN A 8 -18.01 -16.13 -16.34
N ASP A 9 -18.28 -17.16 -17.16
CA ASP A 9 -17.30 -18.23 -17.41
C ASP A 9 -15.99 -17.71 -18.03
N ALA A 10 -16.08 -16.79 -18.99
CA ALA A 10 -14.90 -16.21 -19.63
C ALA A 10 -14.05 -15.40 -18.62
N GLN A 11 -14.69 -14.65 -17.71
CA GLN A 11 -14.00 -13.91 -16.66
C GLN A 11 -13.37 -14.83 -15.61
N ARG A 12 -14.07 -15.92 -15.21
CA ARG A 12 -13.49 -16.94 -14.32
C ARG A 12 -12.26 -17.58 -14.93
N GLN A 13 -12.34 -17.95 -16.21
CA GLN A 13 -11.21 -18.53 -16.94
C GLN A 13 -10.04 -17.52 -17.05
N ALA A 14 -10.34 -16.24 -17.30
CA ALA A 14 -9.31 -15.20 -17.41
C ALA A 14 -8.52 -14.97 -16.11
N VAL A 15 -9.14 -15.17 -14.95
CA VAL A 15 -8.49 -14.98 -13.64
C VAL A 15 -8.00 -16.28 -12.99
N GLU A 16 -8.22 -17.43 -13.65
CA GLU A 16 -7.81 -18.72 -13.14
C GLU A 16 -6.28 -18.78 -12.99
N GLY A 17 -5.81 -19.12 -11.79
CA GLY A 17 -4.36 -19.18 -11.50
C GLY A 17 -3.65 -17.82 -11.53
N MET A 18 -4.38 -16.70 -11.62
CA MET A 18 -3.78 -15.36 -11.65
C MET A 18 -3.01 -15.09 -10.35
N LYS A 19 -1.70 -14.85 -10.49
CA LYS A 19 -0.79 -14.56 -9.37
C LYS A 19 -1.01 -13.14 -8.82
N PRO A 20 -0.54 -12.81 -7.61
CA PRO A 20 -0.55 -11.42 -7.12
C PRO A 20 0.14 -10.45 -8.09
N PHE A 21 -0.33 -9.20 -8.14
CA PHE A 21 0.22 -8.13 -9.01
C PHE A 21 0.06 -8.40 -10.53
N PHE A 22 -1.05 -9.03 -10.93
CA PHE A 22 -1.47 -9.15 -12.33
C PHE A 22 -2.82 -8.45 -12.56
N GLY A 23 -3.06 -8.02 -13.79
CA GLY A 23 -4.32 -7.44 -14.23
C GLY A 23 -4.72 -7.94 -15.61
N VAL A 24 -6.01 -8.19 -15.82
CA VAL A 24 -6.57 -8.69 -17.08
C VAL A 24 -7.87 -7.97 -17.42
N GLN A 25 -8.02 -7.61 -18.69
CA GLN A 25 -9.30 -7.13 -19.24
C GLN A 25 -10.15 -8.33 -19.67
N ALA A 26 -11.36 -8.47 -19.15
CA ALA A 26 -12.30 -9.54 -19.46
C ALA A 26 -13.72 -8.99 -19.68
N GLY A 27 -14.01 -8.62 -20.93
CA GLY A 27 -15.21 -7.86 -21.28
C GLY A 27 -15.13 -6.43 -20.71
N ASP A 28 -16.17 -5.99 -20.01
CA ASP A 28 -16.22 -4.66 -19.40
C ASP A 28 -15.47 -4.54 -18.06
N LEU A 29 -14.91 -5.64 -17.55
CA LEU A 29 -14.18 -5.65 -16.29
C LEU A 29 -12.67 -5.68 -16.54
N PHE A 30 -11.95 -4.73 -15.94
CA PHE A 30 -10.53 -4.88 -15.67
C PHE A 30 -10.38 -5.45 -14.25
N ILE A 31 -9.83 -6.65 -14.13
CA ILE A 31 -9.73 -7.39 -12.86
C ILE A 31 -8.25 -7.52 -12.51
N ALA A 32 -7.86 -7.05 -11.33
CA ALA A 32 -6.48 -7.12 -10.85
C ALA A 32 -6.38 -7.81 -9.48
N THR A 33 -5.35 -8.64 -9.30
CA THR A 33 -4.96 -9.26 -8.01
C THR A 33 -4.08 -8.31 -7.20
N THR A 34 -4.59 -7.11 -6.98
CA THR A 34 -3.98 -6.02 -6.21
C THR A 34 -4.91 -5.64 -5.05
N GLY A 35 -4.41 -4.82 -4.13
CA GLY A 35 -5.19 -4.39 -2.97
C GLY A 35 -4.37 -3.57 -1.98
N TYR A 36 -5.05 -3.07 -0.95
CA TYR A 36 -4.51 -2.16 0.05
C TYR A 36 -4.87 -2.58 1.48
N THR A 37 -4.79 -3.89 1.76
CA THR A 37 -5.28 -4.47 3.01
C THR A 37 -4.36 -5.55 3.62
N GLY A 38 -3.29 -5.95 2.94
CA GLY A 38 -2.49 -7.13 3.32
C GLY A 38 -3.15 -8.49 3.05
N GLU A 39 -4.40 -8.50 2.58
CA GLU A 39 -5.19 -9.70 2.32
C GLU A 39 -5.35 -9.98 0.82
N ALA A 40 -5.61 -11.24 0.46
CA ALA A 40 -5.94 -11.59 -0.91
C ALA A 40 -7.29 -10.99 -1.35
N GLY A 41 -7.34 -10.44 -2.57
CA GLY A 41 -8.54 -9.79 -3.08
C GLY A 41 -8.44 -9.46 -4.57
N TYR A 42 -9.43 -8.71 -5.06
CA TYR A 42 -9.42 -8.12 -6.38
C TYR A 42 -9.72 -6.63 -6.30
N GLU A 43 -9.07 -5.85 -7.17
CA GLU A 43 -9.55 -4.54 -7.58
C GLU A 43 -10.20 -4.67 -8.96
N ILE A 44 -11.40 -4.12 -9.13
CA ILE A 44 -12.20 -4.28 -10.35
C ILE A 44 -12.61 -2.90 -10.84
N ALA A 45 -12.09 -2.50 -12.00
CA ALA A 45 -12.52 -1.30 -12.70
C ALA A 45 -13.52 -1.67 -13.80
N LEU A 46 -14.56 -0.84 -13.96
CA LEU A 46 -15.69 -1.06 -14.86
C LEU A 46 -16.33 0.28 -15.26
N PRO A 47 -17.18 0.32 -16.32
CA PRO A 47 -17.90 1.53 -16.69
C PRO A 47 -18.76 2.10 -15.55
N ASN A 48 -18.78 3.42 -15.42
CA ASN A 48 -19.46 4.13 -14.33
C ASN A 48 -20.94 3.76 -14.23
N GLU A 49 -21.61 3.63 -15.37
CA GLU A 49 -23.02 3.25 -15.48
C GLU A 49 -23.32 1.84 -14.97
N LYS A 50 -22.30 0.97 -14.83
CA LYS A 50 -22.43 -0.39 -14.30
C LYS A 50 -22.04 -0.52 -12.83
N ALA A 51 -21.37 0.49 -12.26
CA ALA A 51 -20.78 0.42 -10.93
C ALA A 51 -21.81 0.17 -9.82
N ALA A 52 -22.95 0.88 -9.85
CA ALA A 52 -23.98 0.76 -8.82
C ALA A 52 -24.63 -0.64 -8.80
N ASP A 53 -24.89 -1.21 -9.97
CA ASP A 53 -25.49 -2.54 -10.08
C ASP A 53 -24.51 -3.63 -9.65
N PHE A 54 -23.25 -3.54 -10.07
CA PHE A 54 -22.20 -4.46 -9.66
C PHE A 54 -21.94 -4.40 -8.15
N TRP A 55 -21.97 -3.20 -7.56
CA TRP A 55 -21.87 -3.02 -6.11
C TRP A 55 -23.00 -3.70 -5.35
N ARG A 56 -24.25 -3.56 -5.81
CA ARG A 56 -25.40 -4.26 -5.19
C ARG A 56 -25.24 -5.77 -5.27
N ALA A 57 -24.81 -6.30 -6.42
CA ALA A 57 -24.54 -7.72 -6.61
C ALA A 57 -23.44 -8.24 -5.66
N LEU A 58 -22.39 -7.46 -5.38
CA LEU A 58 -21.36 -7.82 -4.40
C LEU A 58 -21.94 -7.95 -2.99
N VAL A 59 -22.79 -7.01 -2.58
CA VAL A 59 -23.46 -7.05 -1.27
C VAL A 59 -24.38 -8.27 -1.16
N GLU A 60 -25.16 -8.56 -2.20
CA GLU A 60 -26.01 -9.76 -2.26
C GLU A 60 -25.20 -11.07 -2.21
N ALA A 61 -24.01 -11.09 -2.82
CA ALA A 61 -23.05 -12.18 -2.72
C ALA A 61 -22.32 -12.24 -1.35
N GLY A 62 -22.67 -11.38 -0.40
CA GLY A 62 -22.14 -11.36 0.96
C GLY A 62 -20.79 -10.66 1.12
N VAL A 63 -20.42 -9.76 0.21
CA VAL A 63 -19.30 -8.82 0.39
C VAL A 63 -19.78 -7.67 1.25
N LYS A 64 -19.15 -7.46 2.40
CA LYS A 64 -19.53 -6.40 3.35
C LYS A 64 -18.97 -5.06 2.89
N PRO A 65 -19.78 -3.98 2.79
CA PRO A 65 -19.27 -2.62 2.61
C PRO A 65 -18.33 -2.20 3.74
N CYS A 66 -17.17 -1.66 3.38
CA CYS A 66 -16.17 -1.12 4.31
C CYS A 66 -15.88 0.35 3.97
N GLY A 67 -15.82 1.19 4.99
CA GLY A 67 -15.52 2.62 4.86
C GLY A 67 -14.04 2.96 5.05
N LEU A 68 -13.73 4.25 5.04
CA LEU A 68 -12.35 4.76 5.09
C LEU A 68 -11.61 4.42 6.39
N GLY A 69 -12.29 4.46 7.54
CA GLY A 69 -11.64 4.14 8.82
C GLY A 69 -11.11 2.71 8.87
N ALA A 70 -11.88 1.73 8.37
CA ALA A 70 -11.42 0.34 8.30
C ALA A 70 -10.28 0.17 7.27
N ARG A 71 -10.34 0.89 6.15
CA ARG A 71 -9.27 0.88 5.14
C ARG A 71 -7.95 1.38 5.72
N ASP A 72 -7.98 2.44 6.52
CA ASP A 72 -6.78 2.99 7.16
C ASP A 72 -6.21 2.06 8.24
N THR A 73 -7.06 1.39 9.03
CA THR A 73 -6.56 0.37 9.97
C THR A 73 -5.89 -0.79 9.24
N LEU A 74 -6.53 -1.35 8.20
CA LEU A 74 -6.01 -2.51 7.47
C LEU A 74 -4.67 -2.22 6.79
N ARG A 75 -4.53 -1.06 6.13
CA ARG A 75 -3.27 -0.70 5.46
C ARG A 75 -2.14 -0.49 6.47
N LEU A 76 -2.45 0.11 7.63
CA LEU A 76 -1.46 0.40 8.65
C LEU A 76 -0.95 -0.90 9.27
N GLU A 77 -1.85 -1.83 9.59
CA GLU A 77 -1.49 -3.17 10.07
C GLU A 77 -0.64 -3.94 9.04
N ALA A 78 -0.95 -3.78 7.75
CA ALA A 78 -0.18 -4.39 6.66
C ALA A 78 1.15 -3.66 6.33
N GLY A 79 1.44 -2.52 6.97
CA GLY A 79 2.65 -1.73 6.71
C GLY A 79 2.68 -1.07 5.33
N MET A 80 1.52 -0.68 4.80
CA MET A 80 1.39 0.02 3.52
C MET A 80 1.33 1.55 3.73
N ASN A 81 2.15 2.28 2.96
CA ASN A 81 2.28 3.73 3.07
C ASN A 81 1.07 4.49 2.50
N LEU A 82 0.65 5.53 3.22
CA LEU A 82 -0.30 6.56 2.82
C LEU A 82 0.47 7.86 2.49
N TYR A 83 0.33 8.32 1.25
CA TYR A 83 0.89 9.61 0.83
C TYR A 83 0.32 10.76 1.68
N GLY A 84 1.18 11.65 2.15
CA GLY A 84 0.89 12.71 3.11
C GLY A 84 1.06 12.31 4.58
N GLN A 85 1.40 11.05 4.87
CA GLN A 85 1.79 10.56 6.20
C GLN A 85 3.19 9.96 6.17
N GLU A 86 3.35 8.77 5.58
CA GLU A 86 4.67 8.11 5.53
C GLU A 86 5.65 8.80 4.57
N MET A 87 5.13 9.54 3.58
CA MET A 87 5.93 10.34 2.66
C MET A 87 5.13 11.47 2.01
N ASP A 88 5.83 12.55 1.68
CA ASP A 88 5.39 13.64 0.80
C ASP A 88 6.59 14.11 -0.04
N GLU A 89 6.51 15.28 -0.69
CA GLU A 89 7.59 15.81 -1.51
C GLU A 89 8.90 16.08 -0.74
N THR A 90 8.86 16.13 0.60
CA THR A 90 10.00 16.39 1.47
C THR A 90 10.67 15.12 2.00
N ILE A 91 10.01 13.96 1.90
CA ILE A 91 10.48 12.69 2.45
C ILE A 91 11.03 11.80 1.34
N SER A 92 12.29 11.37 1.50
CA SER A 92 12.90 10.39 0.59
C SER A 92 12.18 9.03 0.66
N PRO A 93 11.97 8.33 -0.47
CA PRO A 93 11.45 6.96 -0.44
C PRO A 93 12.37 6.00 0.33
N LEU A 94 13.67 6.32 0.49
CA LEU A 94 14.59 5.51 1.30
C LEU A 94 14.28 5.64 2.80
N ALA A 95 13.78 6.79 3.24
CA ALA A 95 13.33 7.01 4.60
C ALA A 95 11.94 6.42 4.87
N ALA A 96 11.12 6.23 3.84
CA ALA A 96 9.73 5.77 3.94
C ALA A 96 9.56 4.24 3.73
N ASN A 97 10.58 3.41 3.95
CA ASN A 97 10.52 1.95 3.72
C ASN A 97 10.17 1.56 2.25
N MET A 98 10.51 2.42 1.27
CA MET A 98 10.26 2.16 -0.15
C MET A 98 11.54 1.83 -0.92
N GLY A 99 12.69 1.65 -0.25
CA GLY A 99 13.96 1.33 -0.93
C GLY A 99 13.88 0.08 -1.82
N TRP A 100 13.00 -0.87 -1.49
CA TRP A 100 12.77 -2.08 -2.29
C TRP A 100 12.05 -1.84 -3.63
N THR A 101 11.40 -0.69 -3.83
CA THR A 101 10.73 -0.33 -5.09
C THR A 101 11.67 0.39 -6.07
N ILE A 102 12.85 0.82 -5.59
CA ILE A 102 13.82 1.55 -6.40
C ILE A 102 14.65 0.55 -7.22
N ALA A 103 14.45 0.56 -8.53
CA ALA A 103 15.23 -0.24 -9.48
C ALA A 103 16.55 0.47 -9.81
N TRP A 104 17.61 0.16 -9.06
CA TRP A 104 18.96 0.71 -9.24
C TRP A 104 19.64 0.23 -10.52
N GLU A 105 19.35 -1.01 -10.92
CA GLU A 105 19.86 -1.64 -12.12
C GLU A 105 18.79 -1.67 -13.24
N PRO A 106 19.19 -1.61 -14.52
CA PRO A 106 20.57 -1.36 -14.95
C PRO A 106 21.02 0.09 -14.64
N ALA A 107 22.29 0.27 -14.27
CA ALA A 107 22.80 1.54 -13.75
C ALA A 107 22.71 2.72 -14.75
N ASP A 108 22.67 2.44 -16.05
CA ASP A 108 22.52 3.44 -17.12
C ASP A 108 21.07 3.90 -17.33
N ARG A 109 20.09 3.28 -16.65
CA ARG A 109 18.70 3.72 -16.67
C ARG A 109 18.55 4.98 -15.84
N ASP A 110 18.47 6.12 -16.52
CA ASP A 110 18.13 7.39 -15.90
C ASP A 110 16.64 7.47 -15.49
N PHE A 111 16.36 8.14 -14.37
CA PHE A 111 15.01 8.45 -13.89
C PHE A 111 15.01 9.67 -12.97
N ILE A 112 13.88 10.39 -12.92
CA ILE A 112 13.73 11.60 -12.10
C ILE A 112 14.07 11.29 -10.63
N GLY A 113 15.07 12.00 -10.11
CA GLY A 113 15.53 11.86 -8.72
C GLY A 113 16.65 10.83 -8.50
N ARG A 114 17.16 10.19 -9.56
CA ARG A 114 18.20 9.15 -9.46
C ARG A 114 19.46 9.64 -8.74
N GLU A 115 20.03 10.77 -9.15
CA GLU A 115 21.29 11.26 -8.60
C GLU A 115 21.16 11.62 -7.12
N ALA A 116 20.03 12.24 -6.74
CA ALA A 116 19.75 12.55 -5.34
C ALA A 116 19.60 11.28 -4.48
N LEU A 117 18.95 10.25 -5.02
CA LEU A 117 18.77 8.96 -4.35
C LEU A 117 20.09 8.19 -4.20
N GLU A 118 21.00 8.28 -5.16
CA GLU A 118 22.34 7.67 -5.04
C GLU A 118 23.12 8.31 -3.89
N VAL A 119 23.14 9.63 -3.79
CA VAL A 119 23.77 10.36 -2.67
C VAL A 119 23.14 9.96 -1.33
N GLN A 120 21.81 9.91 -1.24
CA GLN A 120 21.11 9.51 -0.01
C GLN A 120 21.42 8.07 0.40
N ARG A 121 21.52 7.15 -0.57
CA ARG A 121 21.86 5.75 -0.31
C ARG A 121 23.29 5.61 0.22
N GLU A 122 24.24 6.42 -0.26
CA GLU A 122 25.63 6.41 0.21
C GLU A 122 25.79 6.97 1.62
N HIS A 123 25.09 8.06 1.94
CA HIS A 123 25.19 8.74 3.24
C HIS A 123 24.27 8.14 4.31
N GLY A 124 23.24 7.40 3.89
CA GLY A 124 22.16 6.95 4.74
C GLY A 124 21.06 8.01 4.92
N THR A 125 19.87 7.53 5.24
CA THR A 125 18.70 8.36 5.57
C THR A 125 18.14 7.94 6.93
N GLU A 126 17.12 8.66 7.39
CA GLU A 126 16.20 8.13 8.40
C GLU A 126 15.52 6.83 7.92
N LYS A 127 14.74 6.20 8.79
CA LYS A 127 14.03 4.95 8.49
C LYS A 127 12.65 4.91 9.12
N LEU A 128 11.67 4.43 8.37
CA LEU A 128 10.33 4.12 8.85
C LEU A 128 10.33 2.77 9.58
N VAL A 129 9.78 2.74 10.80
CA VAL A 129 9.71 1.54 11.65
C VAL A 129 8.33 1.43 12.31
N GLY A 130 7.92 0.22 12.63
CA GLY A 130 6.69 -0.02 13.41
C GLY A 130 6.91 0.17 14.91
N LEU A 131 5.94 0.80 15.58
CA LEU A 131 5.90 0.92 17.04
C LEU A 131 4.71 0.14 17.61
N VAL A 132 4.94 -0.58 18.71
CA VAL A 132 3.89 -1.31 19.43
C VAL A 132 3.82 -0.80 20.86
N MET A 133 2.68 -0.22 21.24
CA MET A 133 2.41 0.21 22.61
C MET A 133 1.41 -0.76 23.26
N THR A 134 1.89 -1.58 24.19
CA THR A 134 1.07 -2.58 24.89
C THR A 134 0.28 -1.99 26.06
N GLU A 135 0.77 -0.87 26.60
CA GLU A 135 0.08 -0.10 27.64
C GLU A 135 -1.14 0.65 27.08
N LYS A 136 -2.05 1.05 27.97
CA LYS A 136 -3.23 1.82 27.58
C LYS A 136 -2.82 3.21 27.07
N GLY A 137 -3.25 3.51 25.85
CA GLY A 137 -3.08 4.81 25.20
C GLY A 137 -3.37 4.71 23.71
N VAL A 138 -3.28 5.82 23.00
CA VAL A 138 -3.44 5.89 21.54
C VAL A 138 -2.22 6.60 20.96
N LEU A 139 -1.46 5.89 20.11
CA LEU A 139 -0.44 6.50 19.27
C LEU A 139 -1.13 7.34 18.20
N ARG A 140 -0.65 8.57 17.99
CA ARG A 140 -1.23 9.55 17.08
C ARG A 140 -0.16 10.09 16.15
N ASN A 141 -0.57 10.48 14.95
CA ASN A 141 0.25 11.20 14.00
C ASN A 141 0.89 12.42 14.67
N GLU A 142 2.10 12.75 14.21
CA GLU A 142 2.95 13.85 14.64
C GLU A 142 3.49 13.73 16.08
N LEU A 143 3.22 12.63 16.79
CA LEU A 143 3.74 12.46 18.14
C LEU A 143 5.27 12.24 18.11
N PRO A 144 6.06 12.96 18.94
CA PRO A 144 7.50 12.77 19.00
C PRO A 144 7.90 11.37 19.50
N VAL A 145 8.92 10.78 18.89
CA VAL A 145 9.51 9.49 19.27
C VAL A 145 10.95 9.72 19.68
N ARG A 146 11.28 9.58 20.97
CA ARG A 146 12.64 9.85 21.49
C ARG A 146 13.35 8.57 21.86
N PHE A 147 14.64 8.50 21.53
CA PHE A 147 15.52 7.41 21.93
C PHE A 147 16.97 7.89 22.06
N THR A 148 17.81 7.08 22.69
CA THR A 148 19.25 7.33 22.82
C THR A 148 20.00 6.21 22.12
N ASP A 149 20.98 6.56 21.28
CA ASP A 149 21.81 5.56 20.60
C ASP A 149 22.89 4.94 21.52
N ALA A 150 23.68 4.02 20.96
CA ALA A 150 24.73 3.33 21.70
C ALA A 150 25.88 4.26 22.15
N GLN A 151 26.04 5.43 21.53
CA GLN A 151 27.05 6.43 21.87
C GLN A 151 26.54 7.46 22.89
N GLY A 152 25.27 7.37 23.29
CA GLY A 152 24.65 8.29 24.23
C GLY A 152 24.06 9.54 23.57
N ASN A 153 24.02 9.62 22.24
CA ASN A 153 23.40 10.74 21.55
C ASN A 153 21.87 10.59 21.60
N GLN A 154 21.18 11.70 21.86
CA GLN A 154 19.72 11.74 21.84
C GLN A 154 19.22 11.96 20.41
N HIS A 155 18.17 11.24 20.05
CA HIS A 155 17.52 11.32 18.76
C HIS A 155 16.02 11.51 18.96
N GLU A 156 15.40 12.23 18.02
CA GLU A 156 13.95 12.46 17.98
C GLU A 156 13.45 12.18 16.56
N GLY A 157 12.50 11.25 16.45
CA GLY A 157 11.71 11.00 15.26
C GLY A 157 10.24 11.39 15.48
N ILE A 158 9.38 11.01 14.55
CA ILE A 158 7.96 11.36 14.53
C ILE A 158 7.10 10.16 14.16
N ILE A 159 5.89 10.07 14.74
CA ILE A 159 4.86 9.14 14.24
C ILE A 159 4.25 9.75 12.98
N THR A 160 4.33 9.03 11.87
CA THR A 160 3.71 9.41 10.59
C THR A 160 2.20 9.23 10.61
#